data_AF-A0A969IP49-F1
#
_entry.id   AF-A0A969IP49-F1
#
_cell.length_a   1.000
_cell.length_b   1.000
_cell.length_c   1.000
_cell.angle_alpha   90.00
_cell.angle_beta   90.00
_cell.angle_gamma   90.00
#
_symmetry.space_group_name_H-M   'P 1'
#
loop_
_entity.id
_entity.type
_entity.pdbx_description
1 polymer ?
#
loop_
_entity_poly.entity_id
_entity_poly.type
_entity_poly.pdbx_seq_one_letter_code
_entity_poly.pdbx_strand_id
1 'polypeptide(L)'
;EDKPSKRERLRVNDAQINRLEGEIDVMNAELTPLRSFVLPGGSPGAAALHVARTVCRRAERAMVELAALPGEQVSPPALKYVNRLSDLLFVASRYVNDLGKDDVLWVPGQNR
;
A
#
# COMPACT_ATOMS: atom_id res chain seq x y z
N GLU A 1 -16.20 -17.08 -39.49
CA GLU A 1 -16.16 -17.50 -38.07
C GLU A 1 -15.10 -16.68 -37.36
N ASP A 2 -15.52 -15.78 -36.49
CA ASP A 2 -14.62 -14.98 -35.65
C ASP A 2 -14.36 -15.81 -34.37
N LYS A 3 -13.17 -16.40 -34.24
CA LYS A 3 -12.78 -17.14 -33.04
C LYS A 3 -12.20 -16.13 -32.05
N PRO A 4 -12.89 -15.78 -30.94
CA PRO A 4 -12.27 -14.92 -29.95
C PRO A 4 -11.11 -15.69 -29.30
N SER A 5 -9.89 -15.20 -29.51
CA SER A 5 -8.70 -15.64 -28.78
C SER A 5 -8.97 -15.53 -27.28
N LYS A 6 -9.18 -16.68 -26.63
CA LYS A 6 -9.50 -16.83 -25.20
C LYS A 6 -8.24 -16.60 -24.34
N ARG A 7 -7.60 -15.43 -24.47
CA ARG A 7 -6.72 -14.92 -23.42
C ARG A 7 -7.64 -14.42 -22.33
N GLU A 8 -7.74 -15.21 -21.26
CA GLU A 8 -8.45 -14.83 -20.06
C GLU A 8 -8.04 -13.41 -19.65
N ARG A 9 -9.02 -12.52 -19.45
CA ARG A 9 -8.73 -11.13 -19.15
C ARG A 9 -7.97 -11.08 -17.83
N LEU A 10 -6.79 -10.48 -17.82
CA LEU A 10 -6.00 -10.36 -16.59
C LEU A 10 -6.81 -9.58 -15.53
N ARG A 11 -6.89 -10.14 -14.33
CA ARG A 11 -7.61 -9.59 -13.18
C ARG A 11 -6.77 -9.77 -11.93
N VAL A 12 -6.97 -8.85 -10.99
CA VAL A 12 -6.46 -9.03 -9.64
C VAL A 12 -7.21 -10.18 -8.98
N ASN A 13 -6.50 -11.03 -8.26
CA ASN A 13 -7.07 -12.17 -7.55
C ASN A 13 -6.57 -12.22 -6.10
N ASP A 14 -7.21 -13.09 -5.29
CA ASP A 14 -6.91 -13.19 -3.86
C ASP A 14 -5.48 -13.69 -3.58
N ALA A 15 -4.88 -14.49 -4.47
CA ALA A 15 -3.50 -14.94 -4.31
C ALA A 15 -2.50 -13.76 -4.32
N GLN A 16 -2.78 -12.72 -5.12
CA GLN A 16 -1.96 -11.50 -5.12
C GLN A 16 -2.11 -10.69 -3.83
N ILE A 17 -3.30 -10.68 -3.22
CA ILE A 17 -3.56 -10.02 -1.93
C ILE A 17 -2.81 -10.77 -0.82
N ASN A 18 -2.95 -12.09 -0.76
CA ASN A 18 -2.28 -12.94 0.23
C ASN A 18 -0.76 -12.80 0.16
N ARG A 19 -0.20 -12.61 -1.06
CA ARG A 19 1.23 -12.32 -1.23
C ARG A 19 1.63 -11.01 -0.55
N LEU A 20 0.87 -9.93 -0.71
CA LEU A 20 1.16 -8.65 -0.05
C LEU A 20 1.09 -8.79 1.47
N GLU A 21 0.10 -9.52 1.99
CA GLU A 21 -0.05 -9.78 3.42
C GLU A 21 1.14 -10.59 3.97
N GLY A 22 1.58 -11.63 3.26
CA GLY A 22 2.79 -12.38 3.64
C GLY A 22 4.06 -11.53 3.61
N GLU A 23 4.22 -10.66 2.61
CA GLU A 23 5.36 -9.73 2.55
C GLU A 23 5.34 -8.71 3.70
N ILE A 24 4.15 -8.21 4.07
CA ILE A 24 3.95 -7.35 5.24
C ILE A 24 4.39 -8.06 6.52
N ASP A 25 3.93 -9.30 6.73
CA ASP A 25 4.23 -10.07 7.95
C ASP A 25 5.72 -10.34 8.10
N VAL A 26 6.39 -10.74 7.01
CA VAL A 26 7.85 -10.98 6.99
C VAL A 26 8.61 -9.72 7.39
N MET A 27 8.30 -8.58 6.78
CA MET A 27 9.01 -7.33 7.10
C MET A 27 8.69 -6.84 8.52
N ASN A 28 7.43 -6.93 8.97
CA ASN A 28 7.04 -6.50 10.30
C ASN A 28 7.74 -7.29 11.42
N ALA A 29 8.08 -8.56 11.19
CA ALA A 29 8.78 -9.39 12.16
C ALA A 29 10.18 -8.82 12.54
N GLU A 30 10.80 -8.07 11.63
CA GLU A 30 12.12 -7.46 11.84
C GLU A 30 12.04 -5.99 12.28
N LEU A 31 10.88 -5.34 12.13
CA LEU A 31 10.73 -3.91 12.41
C LEU A 31 10.74 -3.61 13.91
N THR A 32 11.40 -2.51 14.24
CA THR A 32 11.25 -1.90 15.56
C THR A 32 9.79 -1.49 15.81
N PRO A 33 9.24 -1.73 17.02
CA PRO A 33 7.86 -1.37 17.34
C PRO A 33 7.61 0.14 17.22
N LEU A 34 6.49 0.51 16.60
CA LEU A 34 6.12 1.90 16.40
C LEU A 34 5.60 2.53 17.71
N ARG A 35 6.19 3.66 18.14
CA ARG A 35 5.83 4.36 19.39
C ARG A 35 5.09 5.69 19.17
N SER A 36 5.12 6.21 17.94
CA SER A 36 4.43 7.42 17.51
C SER A 36 4.15 7.34 16.00
N PHE A 37 3.42 8.29 15.44
CA PHE A 37 3.21 8.35 14.00
C PHE A 37 4.52 8.61 13.25
N VAL A 38 4.73 7.90 12.13
CA VAL A 38 5.83 8.19 11.20
C VAL A 38 5.43 9.36 10.31
N LEU A 39 6.28 10.38 10.29
CA LEU A 39 6.24 11.47 9.33
C LEU A 39 6.95 11.02 8.04
N PRO A 40 6.37 11.25 6.85
CA PRO A 40 7.00 10.88 5.59
C PRO A 40 8.40 11.47 5.43
N GLY A 41 9.43 10.63 5.40
CA GLY A 41 10.82 11.07 5.30
C GLY A 41 11.81 9.91 5.46
N GLY A 42 12.97 10.19 6.04
CA GLY A 42 14.05 9.22 6.27
C GLY A 42 15.01 9.13 5.08
N SER A 43 15.48 7.93 4.78
CA SER A 43 16.34 7.66 3.62
C SER A 43 15.63 8.01 2.29
N PRO A 44 16.39 8.26 1.19
CA PRO A 44 15.78 8.51 -0.13
C PRO A 44 14.80 7.40 -0.58
N GLY A 45 15.12 6.14 -0.25
CA GLY A 45 14.25 4.99 -0.53
C GLY A 45 12.96 5.02 0.29
N ALA A 46 13.06 5.30 1.59
CA ALA A 46 11.90 5.41 2.48
C ALA A 46 10.96 6.55 2.07
N ALA A 47 11.52 7.72 1.75
CA ALA A 47 10.78 8.87 1.28
C ALA A 47 10.03 8.58 -0.05
N ALA A 48 10.69 7.93 -1.01
CA ALA A 48 10.07 7.52 -2.26
C ALA A 48 8.90 6.53 -2.05
N LEU A 49 9.06 5.57 -1.14
CA LEU A 49 8.00 4.62 -0.77
C LEU A 49 6.82 5.32 -0.09
N HIS A 50 7.07 6.31 0.77
CA HIS A 50 6.00 7.14 1.32
C HIS A 50 5.26 7.93 0.26
N VAL A 51 5.94 8.50 -0.74
CA VAL A 51 5.28 9.16 -1.88
C VAL A 51 4.41 8.14 -2.62
N ALA A 52 4.94 6.97 -2.98
CA ALA A 52 4.19 5.91 -3.64
C ALA A 52 2.96 5.50 -2.83
N ARG A 53 3.09 5.39 -1.50
CA ARG A 53 1.97 5.11 -0.59
C ARG A 53 0.85 6.15 -0.72
N THR A 54 1.19 7.44 -0.74
CA THR A 54 0.16 8.50 -0.89
C THR A 54 -0.54 8.44 -2.25
N VAL A 55 0.17 8.09 -3.32
CA VAL A 55 -0.38 7.89 -4.67
C VAL A 55 -1.31 6.67 -4.68
N CYS A 56 -0.89 5.57 -4.07
CA CYS A 56 -1.69 4.36 -3.92
C CYS A 56 -3.00 4.64 -3.17
N ARG A 57 -2.95 5.36 -2.04
CA ARG A 57 -4.16 5.78 -1.31
C ARG A 57 -5.05 6.73 -2.12
N ARG A 58 -4.48 7.56 -2.98
CA ARG A 58 -5.26 8.42 -3.90
C ARG A 58 -5.98 7.58 -4.96
N ALA A 59 -5.31 6.58 -5.52
CA ALA A 59 -5.93 5.63 -6.44
C ALA A 59 -7.04 4.81 -5.76
N GLU A 60 -6.82 4.33 -4.54
CA GLU A 60 -7.83 3.64 -3.72
C GLU A 60 -9.11 4.49 -3.60
N ARG A 61 -9.00 5.76 -3.22
CA ARG A 61 -10.17 6.66 -3.10
C ARG A 61 -10.92 6.82 -4.42
N ALA A 62 -10.20 7.00 -5.53
CA ALA A 62 -10.83 7.10 -6.86
C ALA A 62 -11.55 5.79 -7.27
N MET A 63 -10.98 4.63 -6.92
CA MET A 63 -11.61 3.34 -7.17
C MET A 63 -12.87 3.15 -6.31
N VAL A 64 -12.86 3.59 -5.06
CA VAL A 64 -14.04 3.55 -4.17
C VAL A 64 -15.13 4.48 -4.70
N GLU A 65 -14.77 5.68 -5.15
CA GLU A 65 -15.71 6.62 -5.77
C GLU A 65 -16.35 6.01 -7.02
N LEU A 66 -15.55 5.43 -7.92
CA LEU A 66 -16.05 4.71 -9.10
C LEU A 66 -16.99 3.56 -8.71
N ALA A 67 -16.63 2.78 -7.69
CA ALA A 67 -17.45 1.67 -7.21
C ALA A 67 -18.80 2.10 -6.62
N ALA A 68 -18.95 3.38 -6.23
CA ALA A 68 -20.19 3.94 -5.72
C ALA A 68 -21.10 4.49 -6.82
N LEU A 69 -20.62 4.61 -8.07
CA LEU A 69 -21.42 5.14 -9.17
C LEU A 69 -22.44 4.09 -9.67
N PRO A 70 -23.71 4.48 -9.93
CA PRO A 70 -24.71 3.57 -10.47
C PRO A 70 -24.30 2.98 -11.81
N GLY A 71 -24.37 1.65 -11.94
CA GLY A 71 -24.05 0.93 -13.18
C GLY A 71 -22.57 0.62 -13.40
N GLU A 72 -21.68 1.17 -12.58
CA GLU A 72 -20.24 0.87 -12.64
C GLU A 72 -19.88 -0.37 -11.82
N GLN A 73 -18.87 -1.11 -12.28
CA GLN A 73 -18.39 -2.30 -11.60
C GLN A 73 -16.88 -2.24 -11.38
N VAL A 74 -16.49 -2.22 -10.11
CA VAL A 74 -15.09 -2.34 -9.70
C VAL A 74 -14.89 -3.70 -9.05
N SER A 75 -13.81 -4.39 -9.46
CA SER A 75 -13.44 -5.70 -8.93
C SER A 75 -13.16 -5.61 -7.41
N PRO A 76 -13.87 -6.36 -6.55
CA PRO A 76 -13.60 -6.34 -5.10
C PRO A 76 -12.17 -6.76 -4.73
N PRO A 77 -11.55 -7.78 -5.36
CA PRO A 77 -10.13 -8.07 -5.17
C PRO A 77 -9.21 -6.89 -5.51
N ALA A 78 -9.53 -6.09 -6.53
CA ALA A 78 -8.71 -4.93 -6.88
C ALA A 78 -8.75 -3.84 -5.79
N LEU A 79 -9.92 -3.59 -5.18
CA LEU A 79 -10.07 -2.67 -4.05
C LEU A 79 -9.27 -3.14 -2.82
N LYS A 80 -9.36 -4.44 -2.50
CA LYS A 80 -8.57 -5.03 -1.39
C LYS A 80 -7.07 -4.96 -1.66
N TYR A 81 -6.65 -5.23 -2.90
CA TYR A 81 -5.25 -5.18 -3.29
C TYR A 81 -4.65 -3.78 -3.14
N VAL A 82 -5.31 -2.73 -3.64
CA VAL A 82 -4.79 -1.36 -3.52
C VAL A 82 -4.74 -0.89 -2.06
N ASN A 83 -5.69 -1.34 -1.23
CA ASN A 83 -5.67 -1.10 0.22
C ASN A 83 -4.42 -1.72 0.85
N ARG A 84 -4.19 -3.02 0.65
CA ARG A 84 -3.03 -3.75 1.18
C ARG A 84 -1.70 -3.31 0.61
N LEU A 85 -1.67 -2.87 -0.65
CA LEU A 85 -0.48 -2.29 -1.26
C LEU A 85 -0.05 -1.02 -0.52
N SER A 86 -1.00 -0.20 -0.05
CA SER A 86 -0.68 0.98 0.74
C SER A 86 -0.06 0.64 2.10
N ASP A 87 -0.47 -0.48 2.71
CA ASP A 87 0.12 -1.00 3.95
C ASP A 87 1.53 -1.54 3.69
N LEU A 88 1.71 -2.34 2.63
CA LEU A 88 3.02 -2.85 2.21
C LEU A 88 4.01 -1.71 1.96
N LEU A 89 3.60 -0.65 1.26
CA LEU A 89 4.45 0.52 1.00
C LEU A 89 4.84 1.25 2.29
N PHE A 90 3.96 1.27 3.30
CA PHE A 90 4.29 1.80 4.62
C PHE A 90 5.32 0.91 5.33
N VAL A 91 5.08 -0.40 5.40
CA VAL A 91 5.99 -1.33 6.07
C VAL A 91 7.36 -1.35 5.39
N ALA A 92 7.38 -1.41 4.06
CA ALA A 92 8.60 -1.33 3.26
C ALA A 92 9.36 -0.02 3.47
N SER A 93 8.65 1.12 3.59
CA SER A 93 9.32 2.41 3.86
C SER A 93 10.09 2.40 5.17
N ARG A 94 9.57 1.74 6.21
CA ARG A 94 10.26 1.56 7.49
C ARG A 94 11.39 0.54 7.37
N TYR A 95 11.15 -0.55 6.65
CA TYR A 95 12.12 -1.63 6.48
C TYR A 95 13.42 -1.13 5.84
N VAL A 96 13.32 -0.30 4.79
CA VAL A 96 14.49 0.30 4.11
C VAL A 96 15.09 1.50 4.87
N ASN A 97 14.52 1.87 6.01
CA ASN A 97 14.95 2.98 6.86
C ASN A 97 15.55 2.47 8.17
N ASP A 98 16.58 1.63 8.05
CA ASP A 98 17.22 0.89 9.14
C ASP A 98 16.21 0.14 10.02
N LEU A 99 15.33 -0.67 9.41
CA LEU A 99 14.32 -1.47 10.12
C LEU A 99 13.46 -0.61 11.09
N GLY A 100 13.19 0.62 10.68
CA GLY A 100 12.39 1.61 11.39
C GLY A 100 13.11 2.40 12.48
N LYS A 101 14.43 2.21 12.67
CA LYS A 101 15.20 2.97 13.68
C LYS A 101 15.38 4.43 13.31
N ASP A 102 15.49 4.71 12.01
CA ASP A 102 15.69 6.06 11.47
C ASP A 102 14.37 6.71 11.04
N ASP A 103 13.22 6.15 11.44
CA ASP A 103 11.91 6.71 11.14
C ASP A 103 11.77 8.10 11.78
N VAL A 104 11.32 9.07 10.99
CA VAL A 104 11.02 10.41 11.51
C VAL A 104 9.72 10.32 12.28
N LEU A 105 9.79 10.33 13.61
CA LEU A 105 8.61 10.22 14.45
C LEU A 105 8.02 11.60 14.75
N TRP A 106 6.68 11.68 14.70
CA TRP A 106 5.96 12.85 15.15
C TRP A 106 6.11 13.01 16.67
N VAL A 107 6.50 14.21 17.12
CA VAL A 107 6.60 14.58 18.54
C VAL A 107 5.47 15.55 18.88
N PRO A 108 4.51 15.16 19.75
CA PRO A 108 3.41 16.02 20.16
C PRO A 108 3.92 17.34 20.76
N GLY A 109 3.46 18.48 20.23
CA GLY A 109 3.73 19.80 20.78
C GLY A 109 5.12 20.38 20.52
N GLN A 110 5.94 19.76 19.65
CA GLN A 110 7.31 20.21 19.38
C GLN A 110 7.40 21.65 18.82
N ASN A 111 6.40 22.11 18.08
CA ASN A 111 6.36 23.43 17.44
C ASN A 111 5.30 24.35 18.07
N ARG A 112 5.00 24.19 19.36
CA ARG A 112 4.02 25.03 20.07
C ARG A 112 4.70 26.20 20.77
#